data_AF-A0A661LFD5-F1
#
_entry.id   AF-A0A661LFD5-F1
#
_cell.length_a   1.000
_cell.length_b   1.000
_cell.length_c   1.000
_cell.angle_alpha   90.00
_cell.angle_beta   90.00
_cell.angle_gamma   90.00
#
_symmetry.space_group_name_H-M   'P 1'
#
loop_
_entity.id
_entity.type
_entity.pdbx_description
1 polymer ?
#
loop_
_entity_poly.entity_id
_entity_poly.type
_entity_poly.pdbx_seq_one_letter_code
_entity_poly.pdbx_strand_id
1 'polypeptide(L)'
;MLRIRRCHMRNIEIDDEVFGYLQSKAIPFVETPNLTLRRLFSLNGKPAKSEKTSSQIIQNQRLGRGRKKQAKTDLFKLVQVGLLQEGQTLYLLDYQGKRIAGYDSIISGKNLLWNNELYSMSELAKECLKKEGFSSESVRGPAHWSNADGISVKELWEQYLKTY
;
A
#
# COMPACT_ATOMS: atom_id res chain seq x y z
N MET A 1 42.60 -3.51 2.43
CA MET A 1 42.55 -4.97 2.69
C MET A 1 41.09 -5.41 2.69
N LEU A 2 40.54 -5.84 1.53
CA LEU A 2 39.17 -6.38 1.47
C LEU A 2 39.18 -7.84 1.94
N ARG A 3 38.46 -8.12 3.02
CA ARG A 3 38.32 -9.46 3.59
C ARG A 3 37.22 -10.20 2.81
N ILE A 4 37.59 -10.93 1.76
CA ILE A 4 36.67 -11.81 1.03
C ILE A 4 36.29 -12.96 1.96
N ARG A 5 35.05 -12.99 2.46
CA ARG A 5 34.54 -14.16 3.17
C ARG A 5 34.35 -15.29 2.15
N ARG A 6 35.13 -16.38 2.27
CA ARG A 6 34.88 -17.60 1.48
C ARG A 6 33.51 -18.16 1.86
N CYS A 7 32.54 -18.10 0.95
CA CYS A 7 31.29 -18.84 1.06
C CYS A 7 31.58 -20.31 0.70
N HIS A 8 31.69 -21.17 1.69
CA HIS A 8 31.69 -22.62 1.46
C HIS A 8 30.26 -23.05 1.10
N MET A 9 30.08 -23.56 -0.12
CA MET A 9 28.84 -24.22 -0.51
C MET A 9 28.83 -25.60 0.12
N ARG A 10 27.93 -25.82 1.09
CA ARG A 10 27.68 -27.12 1.69
C ARG A 10 26.48 -27.74 0.99
N ASN A 11 26.53 -29.04 0.77
CA ASN A 11 25.42 -29.79 0.19
C ASN A 11 24.51 -30.30 1.31
N ILE A 12 23.21 -30.29 1.04
CA ILE A 12 22.17 -30.91 1.87
C ILE A 12 21.27 -31.73 0.94
N GLU A 13 20.73 -32.83 1.46
CA GLU A 13 19.77 -33.67 0.74
C GLU A 13 18.38 -33.46 1.34
N ILE A 14 17.37 -33.45 0.47
CA ILE A 14 15.95 -33.31 0.80
C ILE A 14 15.16 -34.30 -0.04
N ASP A 15 13.98 -34.70 0.43
CA ASP A 15 13.07 -35.56 -0.33
C ASP A 15 12.36 -34.80 -1.47
N ASP A 16 11.68 -35.56 -2.33
CA ASP A 16 11.00 -35.03 -3.53
C ASP A 16 9.82 -34.12 -3.19
N GLU A 17 9.14 -34.36 -2.05
CA GLU A 17 8.00 -33.55 -1.62
C GLU A 17 8.48 -32.16 -1.19
N VAL A 18 9.54 -32.11 -0.39
CA VAL A 18 10.20 -30.86 0.04
C VAL A 18 10.80 -30.13 -1.16
N PHE A 19 11.37 -30.85 -2.13
CA PHE A 19 11.89 -30.25 -3.36
C PHE A 19 10.77 -29.58 -4.17
N GLY A 20 9.66 -30.27 -4.41
CA GLY A 20 8.51 -29.72 -5.12
C GLY A 20 7.92 -28.49 -4.43
N TYR A 21 7.84 -28.53 -3.09
CA TYR A 21 7.41 -27.37 -2.31
C TYR A 21 8.37 -26.18 -2.49
N LEU A 22 9.68 -26.39 -2.37
CA LEU A 22 10.67 -25.33 -2.55
C LEU A 22 10.64 -24.73 -3.95
N GLN A 23 10.48 -25.56 -4.98
CA GLN A 23 10.37 -25.11 -6.37
C GLN A 23 9.13 -24.23 -6.58
N SER A 24 7.98 -24.59 -6.00
CA SER A 24 6.74 -23.80 -6.09
C SER A 24 6.86 -22.40 -5.45
N LYS A 25 7.79 -22.23 -4.50
CA LYS A 25 8.03 -20.96 -3.79
C LYS A 25 9.14 -20.13 -4.40
N ALA A 26 9.95 -20.70 -5.30
CA ALA A 26 11.05 -20.00 -5.94
C ALA A 26 10.53 -19.02 -7.00
N ILE A 27 11.21 -17.89 -7.14
CA ILE A 27 10.97 -16.96 -8.26
C ILE A 27 11.83 -17.44 -9.44
N PRO A 28 11.23 -17.83 -10.59
CA PRO A 28 11.98 -18.33 -11.73
C PRO A 28 13.07 -17.36 -12.17
N PHE A 29 14.27 -17.87 -12.45
CA PHE A 29 15.43 -17.13 -12.99
C PHE A 29 16.00 -16.01 -12.10
N VAL A 30 15.43 -15.76 -10.92
CA VAL A 30 15.89 -14.71 -9.99
C VAL A 30 16.50 -15.30 -8.74
N GLU A 31 15.93 -16.38 -8.20
CA GLU A 31 16.37 -16.95 -6.93
C GLU A 31 17.19 -18.23 -7.10
N THR A 32 18.26 -18.33 -6.30
CA THR A 32 18.96 -19.60 -6.08
C THR A 32 18.31 -20.36 -4.91
N PRO A 33 18.49 -21.68 -4.79
CA PRO A 33 17.90 -22.45 -3.69
C PRO A 33 18.22 -21.88 -2.29
N ASN A 34 19.47 -21.45 -2.07
CA ASN A 34 19.88 -20.82 -0.81
C ASN A 34 19.21 -19.46 -0.57
N LEU A 35 18.90 -18.69 -1.62
CA LEU A 35 18.16 -17.43 -1.49
C LEU A 35 16.70 -17.67 -1.16
N THR A 36 16.06 -18.65 -1.82
CA THR A 36 14.68 -19.05 -1.53
C THR A 36 14.56 -19.53 -0.08
N LEU A 37 15.47 -20.39 0.38
CA LEU A 37 15.52 -20.84 1.79
C LEU A 37 15.73 -19.67 2.76
N ARG A 38 16.68 -18.77 2.48
CA ARG A 38 16.93 -17.59 3.34
C ARG A 38 15.73 -16.66 3.43
N ARG A 39 14.95 -16.52 2.35
CA ARG A 39 13.71 -15.74 2.35
C ARG A 39 12.61 -16.45 3.13
N LEU A 40 12.37 -17.73 2.88
CA LEU A 40 11.35 -18.52 3.57
C LEU A 40 11.56 -18.55 5.08
N PHE A 41 12.82 -18.67 5.52
CA PHE A 41 13.17 -18.73 6.94
C PHE A 41 13.62 -17.37 7.52
N SER A 42 13.50 -16.26 6.78
CA SER A 42 13.90 -14.92 7.21
C SER A 42 15.34 -14.83 7.76
N LEU A 43 16.26 -15.61 7.19
CA LEU A 43 17.67 -15.72 7.62
C LEU A 43 18.57 -14.60 7.07
N ASN A 44 18.02 -13.73 6.24
CA ASN A 44 18.69 -12.49 5.82
C ASN A 44 18.49 -11.44 6.93
N GLY A 45 19.33 -11.52 7.97
CA GLY A 45 19.44 -10.44 8.95
C GLY A 45 19.59 -9.10 8.21
N LYS A 46 18.70 -8.15 8.53
CA LYS A 46 18.53 -6.78 7.99
C LYS A 46 19.37 -6.44 6.72
N PRO A 47 18.75 -6.12 5.57
CA PRO A 47 19.49 -5.90 4.34
C PRO A 47 20.52 -4.78 4.50
N ALA A 48 21.77 -5.10 4.15
CA ALA A 48 22.83 -4.13 3.99
C ALA A 48 22.37 -3.07 2.97
N LYS A 49 22.40 -1.82 3.42
CA LYS A 49 22.18 -0.62 2.64
C LYS A 49 23.13 -0.61 1.44
N SER A 50 22.57 -0.56 0.23
CA SER A 50 23.28 0.04 -0.90
C SER A 50 23.46 1.53 -0.60
N GLU A 51 24.68 2.00 -0.73
CA GLU A 51 25.26 3.26 -0.27
C GLU A 51 24.49 4.51 -0.74
N LYS A 52 24.16 5.42 0.20
CA LYS A 52 24.27 6.88 0.02
C LYS A 52 24.66 7.56 1.35
N THR A 53 25.94 7.95 1.39
CA THR A 53 26.63 9.09 2.03
C THR A 53 26.39 9.46 3.51
N SER A 54 27.51 9.60 4.22
CA SER A 54 27.76 9.44 5.66
C SER A 54 27.42 10.62 6.58
N SER A 55 26.64 11.61 6.16
CA SER A 55 26.50 12.86 6.95
C SER A 55 25.36 12.86 7.97
N GLN A 56 24.60 11.76 8.15
CA GLN A 56 23.41 11.74 9.03
C GLN A 56 23.56 10.88 10.30
N ILE A 57 24.76 10.34 10.58
CA ILE A 57 24.93 9.32 11.63
C ILE A 57 24.84 9.88 13.06
N ILE A 58 25.01 11.18 13.30
CA ILE A 58 25.07 11.71 14.67
C ILE A 58 23.67 11.97 15.30
N GLN A 59 22.57 12.05 14.54
CA GLN A 59 21.26 12.44 15.13
C GLN A 59 20.37 11.29 15.62
N ASN A 60 20.69 10.02 15.33
CA ASN A 60 19.74 8.91 15.56
C ASN A 60 19.82 8.21 16.92
N GLN A 61 20.57 8.74 17.89
CA GLN A 61 20.59 8.18 19.26
C GLN A 61 19.55 8.80 20.22
N ARG A 62 18.68 9.69 19.73
CA ARG A 62 17.47 10.12 20.45
C ARG A 62 16.25 9.85 19.58
N LEU A 63 15.36 8.97 20.06
CA LEU A 63 13.94 8.79 19.73
C LEU A 63 13.63 7.32 19.41
N GLY A 64 13.14 6.59 20.43
CA GLY A 64 12.22 5.49 20.19
C GLY A 64 11.01 6.04 19.42
N ARG A 65 10.92 5.75 18.13
CA ARG A 65 9.73 6.07 17.32
C ARG A 65 8.96 4.77 17.10
N GLY A 66 7.87 4.64 17.84
CA GLY A 66 6.82 3.67 17.52
C GLY A 66 6.43 3.78 16.04
N ARG A 67 5.96 2.67 15.46
CA ARG A 67 5.41 2.62 14.10
C ARG A 67 4.48 3.81 13.91
N LYS A 68 4.91 4.82 13.14
CA LYS A 68 4.05 5.94 12.78
C LYS A 68 2.90 5.36 11.96
N LYS A 69 1.70 5.29 12.55
CA LYS A 69 0.48 4.95 11.81
C LYS A 69 0.43 5.88 10.60
N GLN A 70 0.25 5.33 9.40
CA GLN A 70 0.04 6.14 8.21
C GLN A 70 -1.11 7.11 8.50
N ALA A 71 -0.91 8.39 8.18
CA ALA A 71 -1.89 9.42 8.44
C ALA A 71 -3.20 9.07 7.71
N LYS A 72 -4.32 9.15 8.45
CA LYS A 72 -5.65 8.92 7.88
C LYS A 72 -5.90 9.96 6.79
N THR A 73 -6.40 9.51 5.64
CA THR A 73 -6.76 10.38 4.52
C THR A 73 -7.80 11.41 4.94
N ASP A 74 -7.58 12.65 4.54
CA ASP A 74 -8.42 13.80 4.90
C ASP A 74 -8.81 14.57 3.65
N LEU A 75 -10.10 14.51 3.29
CA LEU A 75 -10.67 15.21 2.12
C LEU A 75 -10.48 16.71 2.22
N PHE A 76 -10.66 17.29 3.41
CA PHE A 76 -10.56 18.73 3.61
C PHE A 76 -9.16 19.24 3.25
N LYS A 77 -8.12 18.50 3.63
CA LYS A 77 -6.74 18.85 3.27
C LYS A 77 -6.48 18.77 1.78
N LEU A 78 -7.02 17.76 1.09
CA LEU A 78 -6.90 17.62 -0.36
C LEU A 78 -7.59 18.78 -1.09
N VAL A 79 -8.75 19.22 -0.60
CA VAL A 79 -9.43 20.42 -1.11
C VAL A 79 -8.63 21.68 -0.83
N GLN A 80 -8.09 21.82 0.39
CA GLN A 80 -7.31 22.99 0.80
C GLN A 80 -6.04 23.20 -0.05
N VAL A 81 -5.38 22.13 -0.48
CA VAL A 81 -4.21 22.23 -1.38
C VAL A 81 -4.57 22.24 -2.88
N GLY A 82 -5.86 22.15 -3.22
CA GLY A 82 -6.35 22.16 -4.60
C GLY A 82 -6.17 20.85 -5.37
N LEU A 83 -5.88 19.73 -4.69
CA LEU A 83 -5.86 18.40 -5.31
C LEU A 83 -7.27 17.87 -5.60
N LEU A 84 -8.26 18.36 -4.85
CA LEU A 84 -9.68 18.16 -5.08
C LEU A 84 -10.40 19.51 -4.99
N GLN A 85 -11.63 19.58 -5.47
CA GLN A 85 -12.47 20.77 -5.38
C GLN A 85 -13.72 20.48 -4.54
N GLU A 86 -14.14 21.46 -3.74
CA GLU A 86 -15.43 21.40 -3.05
C GLU A 86 -16.57 21.37 -4.09
N GLY A 87 -17.57 20.50 -3.89
CA GLY A 87 -18.64 20.32 -4.88
C GLY A 87 -18.26 19.44 -6.08
N GLN A 88 -17.02 18.92 -6.14
CA GLN A 88 -16.60 18.00 -7.20
C GLN A 88 -17.25 16.63 -7.04
N THR A 89 -17.63 16.02 -8.17
CA THR A 89 -18.12 14.65 -8.21
C THR A 89 -16.97 13.64 -8.13
N LEU A 90 -17.12 12.66 -7.25
CA LEU A 90 -16.29 11.47 -7.15
C LEU A 90 -17.07 10.25 -7.63
N TYR A 91 -16.35 9.37 -8.32
CA TYR A 91 -16.86 8.12 -8.88
C TYR A 91 -16.40 6.95 -8.04
N LEU A 92 -17.32 6.02 -7.78
CA LEU A 92 -17.03 4.79 -7.07
C LEU A 92 -16.24 3.82 -7.97
N LEU A 93 -15.21 3.22 -7.42
CA LEU A 93 -14.40 2.17 -8.03
C LEU A 93 -14.64 0.83 -7.33
N ASP A 94 -14.66 -0.25 -8.11
CA ASP A 94 -14.61 -1.61 -7.60
C ASP A 94 -13.21 -2.00 -7.10
N TYR A 95 -13.02 -3.27 -6.72
CA TYR A 95 -11.72 -3.80 -6.29
C TYR A 95 -10.70 -3.94 -7.43
N GLN A 96 -11.15 -3.90 -8.69
CA GLN A 96 -10.32 -3.97 -9.89
C GLN A 96 -9.95 -2.57 -10.41
N GLY A 97 -10.45 -1.50 -9.78
CA GLY A 97 -10.24 -0.11 -10.21
C GLY A 97 -11.19 0.32 -11.34
N LYS A 98 -12.24 -0.44 -11.63
CA LYS A 98 -13.26 -0.09 -12.62
C LYS A 98 -14.33 0.78 -11.98
N ARG A 99 -14.76 1.83 -12.69
CA ARG A 99 -15.86 2.70 -12.25
C ARG A 99 -17.18 1.94 -12.24
N ILE A 100 -17.93 2.09 -11.16
CA ILE A 100 -19.30 1.61 -11.01
C ILE A 100 -20.23 2.81 -11.23
N ALA A 101 -21.04 2.77 -12.27
CA ALA A 101 -21.98 3.84 -12.59
C ALA A 101 -23.15 3.87 -11.58
N GLY A 102 -23.66 5.07 -11.29
CA GLY A 102 -24.85 5.25 -10.43
C GLY A 102 -24.57 5.55 -8.96
N TYR A 103 -23.29 5.61 -8.56
CA TYR A 103 -22.87 5.96 -7.19
C TYR A 103 -22.07 7.28 -7.14
N ASP A 104 -22.37 8.17 -8.06
CA ASP A 104 -21.72 9.48 -8.17
C ASP A 104 -21.99 10.30 -6.90
N SER A 105 -20.92 10.79 -6.27
CA SER A 105 -21.00 11.41 -4.95
C SER A 105 -20.29 12.76 -4.95
N ILE A 106 -20.86 13.77 -4.29
CA ILE A 106 -20.32 15.15 -4.31
C ILE A 106 -19.46 15.39 -3.07
N ILE A 107 -18.27 15.98 -3.22
CA ILE A 107 -17.44 16.37 -2.08
C ILE A 107 -18.13 17.50 -1.31
N SER A 108 -18.36 17.27 -0.01
CA SER A 108 -18.87 18.26 0.93
C SER A 108 -18.00 18.29 2.19
N GLY A 109 -17.00 19.17 2.19
CA GLY A 109 -16.02 19.34 3.26
C GLY A 109 -15.21 18.07 3.55
N LYS A 110 -15.54 17.40 4.65
CA LYS A 110 -14.88 16.14 5.08
C LYS A 110 -15.62 14.88 4.65
N ASN A 111 -16.81 15.03 4.06
CA ASN A 111 -17.75 13.97 3.75
C ASN A 111 -18.11 13.95 2.26
N LEU A 112 -18.85 12.93 1.86
CA LEU A 112 -19.44 12.79 0.54
C LEU A 112 -20.96 12.93 0.64
N LEU A 113 -21.55 13.75 -0.22
CA LEU A 113 -22.98 13.92 -0.36
C LEU A 113 -23.48 12.96 -1.44
N TRP A 114 -24.38 12.06 -1.05
CA TRP A 114 -25.02 11.08 -1.91
C TRP A 114 -26.50 10.96 -1.53
N ASN A 115 -27.41 11.02 -2.50
CA ASN A 115 -28.87 11.05 -2.25
C ASN A 115 -29.32 12.11 -1.22
N ASN A 116 -28.69 13.29 -1.23
CA ASN A 116 -28.96 14.40 -0.30
C ASN A 116 -28.62 14.11 1.19
N GLU A 117 -27.86 13.05 1.45
CA GLU A 117 -27.34 12.69 2.77
C GLU A 117 -25.81 12.70 2.78
N LEU A 118 -25.23 12.98 3.96
CA LEU A 118 -23.77 13.08 4.14
C LEU A 118 -23.22 11.79 4.72
N TYR A 119 -22.29 11.19 4.00
CA TYR A 119 -21.63 9.96 4.38
C TYR A 119 -20.11 10.13 4.47
N SER A 120 -19.47 9.32 5.31
CA SER A 120 -18.01 9.20 5.26
C SER A 120 -17.58 8.34 4.06
N MET A 121 -16.38 8.57 3.51
CA MET A 121 -15.86 7.81 2.36
C MET A 121 -15.93 6.29 2.56
N SER A 122 -15.60 5.79 3.74
CA SER A 122 -15.59 4.35 4.01
C SER A 122 -16.99 3.77 4.16
N GLU A 123 -17.89 4.54 4.76
CA GLU A 123 -19.27 4.13 4.99
C GLU A 123 -20.04 4.06 3.67
N LEU A 124 -19.95 5.13 2.87
CA LEU A 124 -20.57 5.17 1.56
C LEU A 124 -20.00 4.09 0.64
N ALA A 125 -18.68 3.92 0.60
CA ALA A 125 -18.06 2.88 -0.21
C ALA A 125 -18.54 1.49 0.21
N LYS A 126 -18.65 1.23 1.52
CA LYS A 126 -19.16 -0.06 2.04
C LYS A 126 -20.61 -0.27 1.63
N GLU A 127 -21.45 0.75 1.71
CA GLU A 127 -22.85 0.65 1.32
C GLU A 127 -23.03 0.40 -0.17
N CYS A 128 -22.34 1.16 -1.02
CA CYS A 128 -22.42 1.01 -2.47
C CYS A 128 -21.84 -0.34 -2.93
N LEU A 129 -20.68 -0.76 -2.40
CA LEU A 129 -20.09 -2.06 -2.74
C LEU A 129 -20.98 -3.23 -2.30
N LYS A 130 -21.68 -3.10 -1.16
CA LYS A 130 -22.64 -4.11 -0.71
C LYS A 130 -23.83 -4.23 -1.66
N LYS A 131 -24.31 -3.11 -2.24
CA LYS A 131 -25.39 -3.10 -3.23
C LYS A 131 -25.00 -3.81 -4.53
N GLU A 132 -23.74 -3.71 -4.93
CA GLU A 132 -23.16 -4.46 -6.07
C GLU A 132 -22.83 -5.93 -5.74
N GLY A 133 -23.10 -6.41 -4.53
CA GLY A 133 -22.88 -7.79 -4.12
C GLY A 133 -21.49 -8.10 -3.54
N PHE A 134 -20.64 -7.09 -3.33
CA PHE A 134 -19.35 -7.28 -2.66
C PHE A 134 -19.51 -7.21 -1.14
N SER A 135 -19.26 -8.32 -0.45
CA SER A 135 -19.31 -8.37 1.02
C SER A 135 -17.88 -8.36 1.58
N SER A 136 -17.41 -7.20 2.02
CA SER A 136 -16.15 -7.07 2.77
C SER A 136 -16.38 -6.28 4.06
N GLU A 137 -15.87 -6.80 5.17
CA GLU A 137 -15.96 -6.14 6.47
C GLU A 137 -15.02 -4.93 6.58
N SER A 138 -13.93 -4.93 5.79
CA SER A 138 -12.89 -3.91 5.83
C SER A 138 -12.72 -3.25 4.45
N VAL A 139 -13.46 -2.18 4.22
CA VAL A 139 -13.38 -1.39 2.98
C VAL A 139 -12.40 -0.22 3.19
N ARG A 140 -11.41 -0.10 2.32
CA ARG A 140 -10.51 1.06 2.29
C ARG A 140 -11.17 2.20 1.53
N GLY A 141 -12.09 2.92 2.18
CA GLY A 141 -12.88 4.01 1.59
C GLY A 141 -12.14 4.88 0.56
N PRO A 142 -11.01 5.53 0.91
CA PRO A 142 -10.30 6.43 -0.03
C PRO A 142 -9.79 5.77 -1.32
N ALA A 143 -9.58 4.45 -1.33
CA ALA A 143 -9.13 3.75 -2.54
C ALA A 143 -10.26 3.54 -3.56
N HIS A 144 -11.51 3.56 -3.10
CA HIS A 144 -12.69 3.31 -3.93
C HIS A 144 -13.32 4.58 -4.48
N TRP A 145 -12.77 5.75 -4.19
CA TRP A 145 -13.27 7.01 -4.73
C TRP A 145 -12.25 7.59 -5.68
N SER A 146 -12.69 8.00 -6.86
CA SER A 146 -11.83 8.60 -7.89
C SER A 146 -12.42 9.89 -8.43
N ASN A 147 -11.54 10.79 -8.88
CA ASN A 147 -11.95 11.99 -9.59
C ASN A 147 -12.31 11.68 -11.07
N ALA A 148 -12.68 12.71 -11.82
CA ALA A 148 -12.98 12.58 -13.26
C ALA A 148 -11.81 12.03 -14.09
N ASP A 149 -10.57 12.26 -13.66
CA ASP A 149 -9.35 11.75 -14.30
C ASP A 149 -9.06 10.28 -13.96
N GLY A 150 -9.82 9.68 -13.05
CA GLY A 150 -9.64 8.29 -12.61
C GLY A 150 -8.56 8.11 -11.56
N ILE A 151 -8.04 9.21 -11.00
CA ILE A 151 -7.08 9.17 -9.90
C ILE A 151 -7.86 8.94 -8.60
N SER A 152 -7.45 7.94 -7.84
CA SER A 152 -8.11 7.63 -6.57
C SER A 152 -7.76 8.65 -5.47
N VAL A 153 -8.67 8.87 -4.54
CA VAL A 153 -8.44 9.74 -3.37
C VAL A 153 -7.24 9.23 -2.55
N LYS A 154 -7.02 7.91 -2.52
CA LYS A 154 -5.82 7.31 -1.94
C LYS A 154 -4.54 7.79 -2.64
N GLU A 155 -4.49 7.78 -3.97
CA GLU A 155 -3.32 8.24 -4.73
C GLU A 155 -3.09 9.75 -4.54
N LEU A 156 -4.15 10.55 -4.55
CA LEU A 156 -4.07 11.99 -4.25
C LEU A 156 -3.51 12.23 -2.85
N TRP A 157 -3.91 11.41 -1.87
CA TRP A 157 -3.37 11.47 -0.52
C TRP A 157 -1.89 11.07 -0.44
N GLU A 158 -1.49 10.04 -1.19
CA GLU A 158 -0.08 9.66 -1.29
C GLU A 158 0.76 10.74 -1.97
N GLN A 159 0.21 11.46 -2.95
CA GLN A 159 0.86 12.63 -3.55
C GLN A 159 0.98 13.76 -2.54
N TYR A 160 -0.08 14.07 -1.80
CA TYR A 160 -0.06 15.06 -0.72
C TYR A 160 1.06 14.77 0.29
N LEU A 161 1.16 13.53 0.80
CA LEU A 161 2.18 13.13 1.78
C LEU A 161 3.62 13.14 1.25
N LYS A 162 3.81 13.11 -0.07
CA LYS A 162 5.14 13.21 -0.69
C LYS A 162 5.56 14.66 -0.89
N THR A 163 4.59 15.53 -1.17
CA THR A 163 4.82 16.93 -1.53
C THR A 163 4.81 17.86 -0.31
N TYR A 164 4.01 17.54 0.72
CA TYR A 164 3.81 18.35 1.93
C TYR A 164 4.15 17.57 3.21
#